data_AF-S4NFK9-F1
#
_entry.id   AF-S4NFK9-F1
#
_cell.length_a   1.000
_cell.length_b   1.000
_cell.length_c   1.000
_cell.angle_alpha   90.00
_cell.angle_beta   90.00
_cell.angle_gamma   90.00
#
_symmetry.space_group_name_H-M   'P 1'
#
loop_
_entity.id
_entity.type
_entity.pdbx_description
1 polymer ?
#
loop_
_entity_poly.entity_id
_entity_poly.type
_entity_poly.pdbx_seq_one_letter_code
_entity_poly.pdbx_strand_id
1 'polypeptide(L)' 'MGTAKSEQDKYKSYTAAMGRLEEIVQRIEHQSPDVDELTALVAEAVDIVKYCRNKLTSADKKLEELISKLE' A
#
# COMPACT_ATOMS: atom_id res chain seq x y z
N MET A 1 -22.29 1.74 -16.94
CA MET A 1 -21.00 1.02 -16.89
C MET A 1 -19.96 1.98 -16.35
N GLY A 2 -19.70 1.94 -15.04
CA GLY A 2 -18.62 2.70 -14.42
C GLY A 2 -17.69 1.71 -13.75
N THR A 3 -16.57 1.38 -14.40
CA THR A 3 -15.57 0.48 -13.83
C THR A 3 -14.92 1.20 -12.64
N ALA A 4 -15.29 0.79 -11.42
CA ALA A 4 -14.58 1.14 -10.21
C ALA A 4 -13.13 0.67 -10.37
N LYS A 5 -12.23 1.61 -10.64
CA LYS A 5 -10.80 1.36 -10.76
C LYS A 5 -10.32 0.85 -9.39
N SER A 6 -9.91 -0.40 -9.31
CA SER A 6 -9.59 -1.09 -8.06
C SER A 6 -8.51 -0.34 -7.28
N GLU A 7 -8.71 -0.16 -5.98
CA GLU A 7 -7.70 0.32 -5.01
C GLU A 7 -6.36 -0.45 -5.13
N GLN A 8 -6.35 -1.62 -5.76
CA GLN A 8 -5.17 -2.47 -5.98
C GLN A 8 -4.22 -2.00 -7.09
N ASP A 9 -4.63 -1.12 -8.01
CA ASP A 9 -3.77 -0.68 -9.13
C ASP A 9 -3.08 0.66 -8.87
N LYS A 10 -3.37 1.29 -7.72
CA LYS A 10 -2.89 2.64 -7.38
C LYS A 10 -1.36 2.72 -7.33
N TYR A 11 -0.68 1.65 -6.91
CA TYR A 11 0.75 1.67 -6.65
C TYR A 11 1.61 0.77 -7.56
N LYS A 12 1.04 0.11 -8.58
CA LYS A 12 1.71 -0.82 -9.55
C LYS A 12 2.44 -2.04 -8.97
N SER A 13 3.13 -1.94 -7.82
CA SER A 13 3.86 -3.03 -7.15
C SER A 13 3.95 -2.78 -5.64
N TYR A 14 4.36 -3.80 -4.87
CA TYR A 14 4.61 -3.64 -3.42
C TYR A 14 5.76 -2.67 -3.15
N THR A 15 6.86 -2.81 -3.89
CA THR A 15 8.05 -1.94 -3.75
C THR A 15 7.72 -0.48 -4.04
N ALA A 16 6.93 -0.21 -5.08
CA ALA A 16 6.53 1.16 -5.41
C ALA A 16 5.60 1.76 -4.33
N ALA A 17 4.70 0.96 -3.76
CA ALA A 17 3.87 1.38 -2.63
C ALA A 17 4.73 1.73 -1.41
N MET A 18 5.73 0.89 -1.08
CA MET A 18 6.64 1.14 0.03
C MET A 18 7.50 2.38 -0.18
N GLY A 19 8.06 2.58 -1.38
CA GLY A 19 8.81 3.80 -1.67
C GLY A 19 7.95 5.06 -1.50
N ARG A 20 6.68 5.01 -1.91
CA ARG A 20 5.75 6.12 -1.68
C ARG A 20 5.47 6.35 -0.19
N LEU A 21 5.35 5.29 0.60
CA LEU A 21 5.16 5.41 2.05
C LEU A 21 6.36 6.07 2.72
N GLU A 22 7.58 5.69 2.32
CA GLU A 22 8.82 6.30 2.81
C GLU A 22 8.88 7.80 2.48
N GLU A 23 8.51 8.20 1.26
CA GLU A 23 8.41 9.61 0.87
C GLU A 23 7.42 10.39 1.75
N ILE A 24 6.26 9.79 2.03
CA ILE A 24 5.24 10.41 2.89
C ILE A 24 5.79 10.63 4.29
N VAL A 25 6.43 9.63 4.88
CA VAL A 25 7.04 9.74 6.22
C VAL A 25 8.10 10.84 6.23
N GLN A 26 9.02 10.85 5.25
CA GLN A 26 10.03 11.91 5.15
C GLN A 26 9.42 13.30 5.04
N ARG A 27 8.32 13.46 4.28
CA ARG A 27 7.65 14.74 4.13
C ARG A 27 7.03 15.21 5.44
N ILE A 28 6.37 14.31 6.17
CA ILE A 28 5.78 14.61 7.49
C ILE A 28 6.87 15.01 8.49
N GLU A 29 8.01 14.30 8.51
CA GLU A 29 9.08 14.53 9.48
C GLU A 29 9.92 15.77 9.20
N HIS A 30 10.10 16.14 7.92
CA HIS A 30 11.10 17.14 7.55
C HIS A 30 10.56 18.42 6.90
N GLN A 31 9.32 18.41 6.41
CA GLN A 31 8.78 19.55 5.63
C GLN A 31 7.70 20.33 6.37
N SER A 32 7.36 19.95 7.61
CA SER A 32 6.35 20.61 8.45
C SER A 32 5.07 20.99 7.68
N PRO A 33 4.39 20.00 7.07
CA PRO A 33 3.18 20.24 6.29
C PRO A 33 2.09 20.91 7.14
N ASP A 34 1.23 21.69 6.50
CA ASP A 34 0.07 22.25 7.17
C ASP A 34 -0.97 21.16 7.52
N VAL A 35 -2.04 21.55 8.22
CA VAL A 35 -3.04 20.60 8.73
C VAL A 35 -3.77 19.86 7.59
N ASP A 36 -4.06 20.55 6.49
CA ASP A 36 -4.77 19.96 5.36
C ASP A 36 -3.87 18.98 4.61
N GLU A 37 -2.60 19.36 4.39
CA GLU A 37 -1.59 18.52 3.77
C GLU A 37 -1.26 17.29 4.63
N LEU A 38 -1.09 17.47 5.94
CA LEU A 38 -0.84 16.37 6.87
C LEU A 38 -1.99 15.35 6.82
N THR A 39 -3.24 15.83 6.81
CA THR A 39 -4.43 14.97 6.74
C THR A 39 -4.45 14.17 5.44
N ALA A 40 -4.11 14.79 4.30
CA ALA A 40 -4.03 14.10 3.01
C ALA A 40 -2.90 13.06 2.96
N LEU A 41 -1.72 13.40 3.46
CA LEU A 41 -0.56 12.50 3.52
C LEU A 41 -0.85 11.27 4.38
N VAL A 42 -1.46 11.46 5.55
CA VAL A 42 -1.83 10.35 6.44
C VAL A 42 -2.90 9.46 5.80
N ALA A 43 -3.91 10.05 5.14
CA ALA A 43 -4.93 9.27 4.43
C ALA A 43 -4.31 8.40 3.32
N GLU A 44 -3.36 8.95 2.56
CA GLU A 44 -2.64 8.17 1.54
C GLU A 44 -1.79 7.06 2.18
N ALA A 45 -1.10 7.33 3.28
CA ALA A 45 -0.32 6.32 4.00
C ALA A 45 -1.20 5.15 4.48
N VAL A 46 -2.41 5.43 4.99
CA VAL A 46 -3.37 4.39 5.40
C VAL A 46 -3.77 3.50 4.21
N ASP A 47 -4.05 4.10 3.05
CA ASP A 47 -4.34 3.35 1.81
C ASP A 47 -3.17 2.44 1.42
N ILE A 48 -1.94 2.95 1.48
CA ILE A 48 -0.73 2.18 1.15
C ILE A 48 -0.58 0.99 2.10
N VAL A 49 -0.71 1.22 3.41
CA VAL A 49 -0.58 0.14 4.41
C VAL A 49 -1.64 -0.94 4.19
N LYS A 50 -2.89 -0.55 3.88
CA LYS A 50 -3.96 -1.49 3.53
C LYS A 50 -3.62 -2.31 2.29
N TYR A 51 -3.11 -1.66 1.24
CA TYR A 51 -2.65 -2.33 0.03
C TYR A 51 -1.51 -3.33 0.31
N CYS A 52 -0.50 -2.93 1.06
CA CYS A 52 0.65 -3.78 1.42
C CYS A 52 0.20 -5.01 2.23
N ARG A 53 -0.67 -4.84 3.22
CA ARG A 53 -1.25 -5.96 3.98
C ARG A 53 -1.96 -6.96 3.07
N ASN A 54 -2.82 -6.48 2.17
CA ASN A 54 -3.53 -7.35 1.24
C ASN A 54 -2.57 -8.13 0.31
N LYS A 55 -1.49 -7.50 -0.16
CA LYS A 55 -0.47 -8.18 -0.98
C LYS A 55 0.26 -9.27 -0.20
N LEU A 56 0.66 -9.00 1.05
CA LEU A 56 1.31 -9.98 1.92
C LEU A 56 0.39 -11.17 2.18
N THR A 57 -0.84 -10.94 2.62
CA THR A 57 -1.82 -12.01 2.86
C THR A 57 -2.11 -12.83 1.59
N SER A 58 -2.13 -12.19 0.42
CA SER A 58 -2.32 -12.90 -0.84
C SER A 58 -1.10 -13.73 -1.23
N ALA A 59 0.11 -13.27 -0.90
CA ALA A 59 1.34 -14.02 -1.13
C ALA A 59 1.43 -15.23 -0.20
N ASP A 60 1.08 -15.06 1.08
CA ASP A 60 1.06 -16.13 2.08
C ASP A 60 0.14 -17.27 1.64
N LYS A 61 -1.10 -16.95 1.24
CA LYS A 61 -2.07 -17.96 0.74
C LYS A 61 -1.56 -18.71 -0.48
N LYS A 62 -0.94 -18.00 -1.43
CA LYS A 62 -0.37 -18.64 -2.62
C LYS A 62 0.79 -19.56 -2.26
N LEU A 63 1.59 -19.18 -1.27
CA LEU A 63 2.69 -20.00 -0.79
C LEU A 63 2.15 -21.29 -0.14
N GLU A 64 1.14 -21.19 0.72
CA GLU A 64 0.45 -22.34 1.31
C GLU A 64 -0.10 -23.28 0.23
N GLU A 65 -0.82 -22.76 -0.77
CA GLU A 65 -1.35 -23.55 -1.89
C GLU A 65 -0.27 -24.27 -2.70
N LEU A 66 0.90 -23.66 -2.86
CA LEU A 66 2.03 -24.29 -3.57
C LEU A 66 2.66 -25.41 -2.75
N ILE A 67 2.81 -25.21 -1.44
CA ILE A 67 3.37 -26.20 -0.53
C ILE A 67 2.44 -27.41 -0.43
N SER A 68 1.12 -27.22 -0.31
CA SER A 68 0.16 -28.33 -0.25
C SER A 68 0.10 -29.21 -1.51
N LYS A 69 0.71 -28.79 -2.63
CA LYS A 69 0.84 -29.63 -3.84
C LYS A 69 2.05 -30.57 -3.80
N LEU A 70 2.93 -30.39 -2.81
CA LEU A 70 4.10 -31.23 -2.59
C LEU A 70 3.84 -32.32 -1.53
N GLU A 71 2.75 -32.19 -0.78
CA GLU A 71 2.20 -33.21 0.13
C GLU A 71 1.30 -34.19 -0.63
#